data_AF-A0A3S9NWJ1-F1
#
_entry.id   AF-A0A3S9NWJ1-F1
#
_cell.length_a   1.000
_cell.length_b   1.000
_cell.length_c   1.000
_cell.angle_alpha   90.00
_cell.angle_beta   90.00
_cell.angle_gamma   90.00
#
_symmetry.space_group_name_H-M   'P 1'
#
loop_
_entity.id
_entity.type
_entity.pdbx_description
1 polymer ?
#
loop_
_entity_poly.entity_id
_entity_poly.type
_entity_poly.pdbx_seq_one_letter_code
_entity_poly.pdbx_strand_id
1 'polypeptide(L)' 'MTENIKSMFSKMNDETRIEAIKCLRKEFNLDSSTRIKNTWLIGGRIPPAYQERIVHIFQVLLRQQTLKTREIIVNF' A
#
# COMPACT_ATOMS: atom_id res chain seq x y z
N MET A 1 -7.73 12.43 2.78
CA MET A 1 -6.52 11.75 2.29
C MET A 1 -6.30 10.39 2.95
N THR A 2 -6.34 10.29 4.28
CA THR A 2 -6.27 9.01 5.02
C THR A 2 -7.31 7.96 4.56
N GLU A 3 -8.59 8.34 4.42
CA GLU A 3 -9.63 7.40 3.96
C GLU A 3 -9.38 6.88 2.54
N ASN A 4 -8.77 7.70 1.67
CA ASN A 4 -8.34 7.27 0.34
C ASN A 4 -7.24 6.21 0.44
N ILE A 5 -6.22 6.44 1.28
CA ILE A 5 -5.14 5.46 1.53
C ILE A 5 -5.71 4.13 2.04
N LYS A 6 -6.67 4.18 2.97
CA LYS A 6 -7.36 2.98 3.48
C LYS A 6 -8.12 2.24 2.39
N SER A 7 -8.87 2.97 1.56
CA SER A 7 -9.59 2.40 0.42
C SER A 7 -8.65 1.78 -0.61
N MET A 8 -7.50 2.38 -0.87
CA MET A 8 -6.49 1.83 -1.78
C MET A 8 -5.89 0.54 -1.22
N PHE A 9 -5.57 0.51 0.09
CA PHE A 9 -5.02 -0.68 0.74
C PHE A 9 -6.02 -1.84 0.76
N SER A 10 -7.33 -1.58 0.90
CA SER A 10 -8.35 -2.63 0.87
C SER A 10 -8.49 -3.27 -0.52
N LYS A 11 -8.23 -2.52 -1.61
CA LYS A 11 -8.24 -3.01 -3.00
C LYS A 11 -7.00 -3.85 -3.38
N MET A 12 -5.94 -3.80 -2.59
CA MET A 12 -4.74 -4.61 -2.81
C MET A 12 -5.00 -6.07 -2.42
N ASN A 13 -4.45 -7.02 -3.19
CA ASN A 13 -4.38 -8.42 -2.82
C ASN A 13 -3.30 -8.66 -1.74
N ASP A 14 -3.26 -9.86 -1.16
CA ASP A 14 -2.38 -10.11 -0.01
C ASP A 14 -0.89 -9.93 -0.32
N GLU A 15 -0.44 -10.33 -1.50
CA GLU A 15 0.94 -10.12 -1.96
C GLU A 15 1.27 -8.63 -2.06
N THR A 16 0.40 -7.85 -2.69
CA THR A 16 0.58 -6.40 -2.88
C THR A 16 0.51 -5.66 -1.54
N ARG A 17 -0.31 -6.13 -0.59
CA ARG A 17 -0.34 -5.58 0.79
C ARG A 17 0.97 -5.82 1.54
N ILE A 18 1.57 -7.00 1.38
CA ILE A 18 2.88 -7.31 1.98
C ILE A 18 3.95 -6.39 1.38
N GLU A 19 3.94 -6.22 0.06
CA GLU A 19 4.87 -5.34 -0.65
C GLU A 19 4.69 -3.88 -0.23
N ALA A 20 3.45 -3.40 -0.13
CA ALA A 20 3.12 -2.07 0.35
C ALA A 20 3.74 -1.81 1.74
N ILE A 21 3.56 -2.72 2.69
CA ILE A 21 4.13 -2.56 4.04
C ILE A 21 5.67 -2.54 4.00
N LYS A 22 6.30 -3.37 3.15
CA LYS A 22 7.76 -3.36 2.96
C LYS A 22 8.25 -2.03 2.38
N CYS A 23 7.58 -1.50 1.35
CA CYS A 23 7.90 -0.21 0.75
C CYS A 23 7.78 0.92 1.77
N LEU A 24 6.69 0.97 2.55
CA LEU A 24 6.50 1.96 3.60
C LEU A 24 7.58 1.88 4.67
N ARG A 25 7.94 0.65 5.07
CA ARG A 25 8.99 0.43 6.06
C ARG A 25 10.33 0.98 5.59
N LYS A 26 10.70 0.69 4.34
CA LYS A 26 11.96 1.13 3.72
C LYS A 26 11.99 2.65 3.50
N GLU A 27 10.93 3.21 2.92
CA GLU A 27 10.85 4.63 2.56
C GLU A 27 10.92 5.55 3.79
N PHE A 28 10.23 5.17 4.87
CA PHE A 28 10.13 5.99 6.08
C PHE A 28 11.02 5.50 7.24
N ASN A 29 11.92 4.55 6.95
CA ASN A 29 12.82 3.90 7.92
C ASN A 29 12.10 3.49 9.23
N LEU A 30 10.97 2.81 9.10
CA LEU A 30 10.12 2.43 10.24
C LEU A 30 10.54 1.06 10.78
N ASP A 31 10.60 0.91 12.09
CA ASP A 31 11.02 -0.36 12.69
C ASP A 31 9.96 -1.47 12.60
N SER A 32 8.68 -1.12 12.63
CA SER A 32 7.61 -2.10 12.84
C SER A 32 6.54 -2.09 11.75
N SER A 33 6.54 -3.16 10.95
CA SER A 33 5.46 -3.50 10.00
C SER A 33 4.09 -3.59 10.67
N THR A 34 4.04 -4.11 11.89
CA THR A 34 2.80 -4.23 12.68
C THR A 34 2.25 -2.86 13.08
N ARG A 35 3.13 -1.92 13.46
CA ARG A 35 2.74 -0.55 13.78
C ARG A 35 2.21 0.18 12.54
N ILE A 36 2.85 0.01 11.37
CA ILE A 36 2.35 0.57 10.11
C ILE A 36 0.94 0.02 9.83
N LYS A 37 0.77 -1.30 9.84
CA LYS A 37 -0.52 -1.92 9.54
C LYS A 37 -1.61 -1.47 10.52
N ASN A 38 -1.38 -1.62 11.82
CA ASN A 38 -2.43 -1.39 12.81
C ASN A 38 -2.68 0.10 13.09
N THR A 39 -1.63 0.92 13.16
CA THR A 39 -1.77 2.34 13.49
C THR A 39 -2.12 3.18 12.28
N TRP A 40 -1.48 2.93 11.12
CA TRP A 40 -1.64 3.77 9.94
C TRP A 40 -2.76 3.26 9.04
N LEU A 41 -2.71 1.99 8.65
CA LEU A 41 -3.62 1.45 7.63
C LEU A 41 -4.99 1.05 8.21
N ILE A 42 -5.03 0.52 9.43
CA ILE A 42 -6.29 0.20 10.11
C ILE A 42 -6.76 1.41 10.92
N GLY A 43 -5.90 1.94 11.78
CA GLY A 43 -6.22 3.03 12.70
C GLY A 43 -6.29 4.43 12.06
N GLY A 44 -5.87 4.61 10.81
CA GLY A 44 -5.94 5.90 10.10
C GLY A 44 -5.04 7.00 10.66
N ARG A 45 -4.10 6.69 11.55
CA ARG A 45 -3.21 7.68 12.18
C ARG A 45 -1.93 7.86 11.37
N ILE A 46 -2.08 8.37 10.16
CA ILE A 46 -0.97 8.60 9.22
C ILE A 46 -0.48 10.04 9.34
N PRO A 47 0.82 10.28 9.60
CA PRO A 47 1.38 11.63 9.61
C PRO A 47 1.13 12.36 8.27
N PRO A 48 0.61 13.60 8.27
CA PRO A 48 0.29 14.34 7.04
C PRO A 48 1.44 14.42 6.04
N ALA A 49 2.67 14.61 6.53
CA ALA A 49 3.90 14.67 5.73
C ALA A 49 4.16 13.40 4.90
N TYR A 50 3.59 12.26 5.29
CA TYR A 50 3.78 10.98 4.59
C TYR A 50 2.61 10.62 3.69
N GLN A 51 1.44 11.24 3.87
CA GLN A 51 0.20 10.82 3.21
C GLN A 51 0.28 10.89 1.69
N GLU A 52 0.84 11.98 1.14
CA GLU A 52 0.97 12.13 -0.31
C GLU A 52 1.89 11.06 -0.92
N ARG A 53 3.04 10.83 -0.28
CA ARG A 53 4.00 9.82 -0.71
C ARG A 53 3.42 8.40 -0.62
N ILE A 54 2.64 8.12 0.42
CA ILE A 54 1.93 6.84 0.59
C ILE A 54 0.93 6.62 -0.54
N VAL A 55 0.16 7.65 -0.91
CA VAL A 55 -0.77 7.57 -2.04
C VAL A 55 -0.02 7.22 -3.32
N HIS A 56 1.10 7.88 -3.59
CA HIS A 56 1.90 7.61 -4.79
C HIS A 56 2.39 6.15 -4.83
N ILE A 57 2.96 5.65 -3.73
CA ILE A 57 3.39 4.25 -3.61
C ILE A 57 2.22 3.30 -3.87
N PHE A 58 1.06 3.56 -3.26
CA PHE A 58 -0.10 2.69 -3.40
C PHE A 58 -0.70 2.71 -4.81
N GLN A 59 -0.65 3.84 -5.50
CA GLN A 59 -1.09 3.94 -6.90
C GLN A 59 -0.21 3.10 -7.82
N VAL A 60 1.11 3.16 -7.62
CA VAL A 60 2.08 2.37 -8.39
C VAL A 60 1.84 0.87 -8.16
N LEU A 61 1.70 0.45 -6.91
CA LEU A 61 1.48 -0.95 -6.55
C LEU A 61 0.15 -1.50 -7.10
N LEU A 62 -0.95 -0.75 -7.00
CA LEU A 62 -2.24 -1.16 -7.58
C LEU A 62 -2.18 -1.26 -9.10
N ARG A 63 -1.43 -0.37 -9.76
CA ARG A 63 -1.19 -0.45 -11.21
C ARG A 63 -0.44 -1.72 -11.57
N GLN A 64 0.64 -2.03 -10.84
CA GLN A 64 1.41 -3.26 -11.05
C GLN A 64 0.59 -4.52 -10.80
N GLN A 65 -0.22 -4.55 -9.74
CA GLN A 65 -1.16 -5.66 -9.47
C GLN A 65 -2.08 -5.88 -10.67
N THR A 66 -2.68 -4.80 -11.18
CA THR A 66 -3.61 -4.88 -12.32
C THR A 66 -2.92 -5.37 -13.59
N LEU A 67 -1.68 -4.94 -13.85
CA LEU A 67 -0.89 -5.40 -15.00
C LEU A 67 -0.57 -6.90 -14.88
N LYS A 68 -0.09 -7.35 -13.72
CA LYS A 68 0.17 -8.78 -13.47
C LYS A 68 -1.09 -9.63 -13.65
N THR A 69 -2.25 -9.17 -13.16
CA THR A 69 -3.52 -9.87 -13.36
C THR A 69 -3.89 -9.97 -14.85
N ARG A 70 -3.66 -8.91 -15.64
CA ARG A 70 -3.91 -8.92 -17.09
C ARG A 70 -2.96 -9.84 -17.86
N GLU A 71 -1.68 -9.85 -17.51
CA GLU A 71 -0.70 -10.76 -18.13
C GLU A 71 -1.04 -12.22 -17.89
N ILE A 72 -1.60 -12.54 -16.72
CA ILE A 72 -2.11 -13.88 -16.43
C ILE A 72 -3.29 -14.22 -17.36
N ILE A 73 -4.27 -13.31 -17.51
CA ILE A 73 -5.48 -13.55 -18.34
C ILE A 73 -5.17 -13.70 -19.83
N VAL A 74 -4.18 -12.97 -20.37
CA VAL A 74 -3.84 -13.03 -21.80
C VAL A 74 -3.08 -14.30 -22.17
N ASN A 75 -2.44 -14.97 -21.21
CA ASN A 75 -1.67 -16.20 -21.43
C ASN A 75 -2.48 -17.49 -21.17
N PHE A 76 -3.81 -17.42 -21.11
CA PHE A 76 -4.71 -18.57 -20.98
C PHE A 76 -5.39 -18.93 -22.31
#